data_AF-A0A438BRE7-F1
#
_entry.id   AF-A0A438BRE7-F1
#
_cell.length_a   1.000
_cell.length_b   1.000
_cell.length_c   1.000
_cell.angle_alpha   90.00
_cell.angle_beta   90.00
_cell.angle_gamma   90.00
#
_symmetry.space_group_name_H-M   'P 1'
#
loop_
_entity.id
_entity.type
_entity.pdbx_description
1 polymer ?
#
loop_
_entity_poly.entity_id
_entity_poly.type
_entity_poly.pdbx_seq_one_letter_code
_entity_poly.pdbx_strand_id
1 'polypeptide(L)'
;MGWVHGPLALRVDEPLVPMKSSTQIEKASYEHWERSNHLSLMFVKSNIGKSIYGSIPECAKVKEYLKAIEQQFETSGKVVANSLMTKMCSMKFNDTKGVRDHIMEKRDIAT
;
A
#
# COMPACT_ATOMS: atom_id res chain seq x y z
N MET A 1 16.65 -9.69 -30.85
CA MET A 1 16.64 -8.48 -30.00
C MET A 1 15.53 -8.66 -28.98
N GLY A 2 15.89 -8.88 -27.72
CA GLY A 2 14.99 -9.36 -26.67
C GLY A 2 14.02 -8.28 -26.19
N TRP A 3 12.73 -8.53 -26.39
CA TRP A 3 11.67 -7.77 -25.72
C TRP A 3 11.62 -8.25 -24.28
N VAL A 4 12.26 -7.48 -23.41
CA VAL A 4 12.33 -7.75 -21.98
C VAL A 4 10.90 -7.73 -21.45
N HIS A 5 10.39 -8.91 -21.05
CA HIS A 5 9.14 -9.11 -20.27
C HIS A 5 9.23 -8.49 -18.86
N GLY A 6 9.86 -7.32 -18.74
CA GLY A 6 10.00 -6.57 -17.49
C GLY A 6 8.77 -5.72 -17.23
N PRO A 7 8.55 -5.28 -15.98
CA PRO A 7 7.40 -4.46 -15.61
C PRO A 7 7.59 -3.02 -16.09
N LEU A 8 7.38 -2.80 -17.39
CA LEU A 8 7.44 -1.49 -18.04
C LEU A 8 6.56 -0.46 -17.35
N ALA A 9 5.35 -0.85 -16.95
CA ALA A 9 4.42 0.03 -16.23
C ALA A 9 4.93 0.50 -14.86
N LEU A 10 5.92 -0.17 -14.27
CA LEU A 10 6.58 0.28 -13.04
C LEU A 10 7.76 1.21 -13.30
N ARG A 11 8.39 1.12 -14.47
CA ARG A 11 9.64 1.85 -14.80
C ARG A 11 9.40 3.09 -15.67
N VAL A 12 8.38 3.05 -16.52
CA VAL A 12 8.05 4.10 -17.48
C VAL A 12 6.71 4.71 -17.09
N ASP A 13 6.60 6.03 -17.22
CA ASP A 13 5.32 6.72 -17.00
C ASP A 13 4.30 6.36 -18.08
N GLU A 14 3.04 6.65 -17.77
CA GLU A 14 1.93 6.33 -18.67
C GLU A 14 2.14 7.02 -20.03
N PRO A 15 2.24 6.25 -21.13
CA PRO A 15 2.33 6.82 -22.45
C PRO A 15 1.00 7.49 -22.81
N LEU A 16 1.07 8.53 -23.65
CA LEU A 16 -0.14 9.19 -24.15
C LEU A 16 -1.03 8.17 -24.87
N VAL A 17 -2.34 8.24 -24.57
CA VAL A 17 -3.33 7.39 -25.25
C VAL A 17 -3.24 7.64 -26.76
N PRO A 18 -2.95 6.60 -27.57
CA PRO A 18 -2.79 6.77 -29.00
C PRO A 18 -4.08 7.31 -29.65
N MET A 19 -3.95 8.34 -30.46
CA MET A 19 -5.06 8.83 -31.27
C MET A 19 -5.24 7.94 -32.51
N LYS A 20 -6.37 8.09 -33.23
CA LYS A 20 -6.60 7.35 -34.48
C LYS A 20 -5.47 7.56 -35.50
N SER A 21 -4.89 8.77 -35.52
CA SER A 21 -3.75 9.18 -36.36
C SER A 21 -2.37 8.74 -35.85
N SER A 22 -2.27 8.15 -34.65
CA SER A 22 -0.99 7.68 -34.10
C SER A 22 -0.36 6.61 -34.97
N THR A 23 0.97 6.60 -34.98
CA THR A 23 1.76 5.62 -35.71
C THR A 23 1.54 4.21 -35.15
N GLN A 24 1.76 3.19 -35.98
CA GLN A 24 1.66 1.79 -35.53
C GLN A 24 2.62 1.48 -34.37
N ILE A 25 3.79 2.15 -34.36
CA ILE A 25 4.80 2.01 -33.31
C ILE A 25 4.27 2.56 -31.98
N GLU A 26 3.70 3.77 -31.97
CA GLU A 26 3.08 4.36 -30.77
C GLU A 26 1.97 3.49 -30.20
N LYS A 27 1.10 2.96 -31.07
CA LYS A 27 0.02 2.04 -30.67
C LYS A 27 0.56 0.76 -30.03
N ALA A 28 1.57 0.15 -30.65
CA ALA A 28 2.21 -1.05 -30.11
C ALA A 28 2.92 -0.80 -28.78
N SER A 29 3.58 0.36 -28.62
CA SER A 29 4.21 0.75 -27.36
C SER A 29 3.18 0.94 -26.23
N TYR A 30 2.06 1.60 -26.51
CA TYR A 30 0.97 1.75 -25.54
C TYR A 30 0.37 0.40 -25.14
N GLU A 31 0.03 -0.47 -26.10
CA GLU A 31 -0.49 -1.80 -25.81
C GLU A 31 0.46 -2.64 -24.97
N HIS A 32 1.77 -2.54 -25.24
CA HIS A 32 2.78 -3.25 -24.47
C HIS A 32 2.86 -2.75 -23.03
N TRP A 33 2.80 -1.43 -22.83
CA TRP A 33 2.74 -0.81 -21.51
C TRP A 33 1.45 -1.23 -20.76
N GLU A 34 0.30 -1.22 -21.43
CA GLU A 34 -0.99 -1.60 -20.84
C GLU A 34 -1.01 -3.05 -20.37
N ARG A 35 -0.47 -3.98 -21.18
CA ARG A 35 -0.30 -5.38 -20.78
C ARG A 35 0.61 -5.52 -19.56
N SER A 36 1.71 -4.76 -19.54
CA SER A 36 2.60 -4.73 -18.38
C SER A 36 1.90 -4.18 -17.14
N ASN A 37 1.05 -3.16 -17.28
CA ASN A 37 0.29 -2.55 -16.19
C ASN A 37 -0.69 -3.58 -15.59
N HIS A 38 -1.49 -4.22 -16.43
CA HIS A 38 -2.47 -5.22 -16.02
C HIS A 38 -1.81 -6.41 -15.32
N LEU A 39 -0.73 -6.97 -15.90
CA LEU A 39 -0.01 -8.09 -15.30
C LEU A 39 0.60 -7.73 -13.95
N SER A 40 1.20 -6.54 -13.83
CA SER A 40 1.79 -6.09 -12.58
C SER A 40 0.73 -5.88 -11.50
N LEU A 41 -0.43 -5.31 -11.88
CA LEU A 41 -1.55 -5.12 -10.96
C LEU A 41 -2.09 -6.46 -10.44
N MET A 42 -2.30 -7.45 -11.31
CA MET A 42 -2.71 -8.79 -10.91
C MET A 42 -1.70 -9.42 -9.96
N PHE A 43 -0.40 -9.30 -10.27
CA PHE A 43 0.67 -9.85 -9.44
C PHE A 43 0.70 -9.19 -8.04
N VAL A 44 0.60 -7.86 -7.95
CA VAL A 44 0.58 -7.19 -6.64
C VAL A 44 -0.68 -7.61 -5.87
N LYS A 45 -1.86 -7.60 -6.49
CA LYS A 45 -3.12 -8.01 -5.86
C LYS A 45 -3.10 -9.44 -5.33
N SER A 46 -2.46 -10.37 -6.03
CA SER A 46 -2.37 -11.77 -5.59
C SER A 46 -1.40 -11.98 -4.42
N ASN A 47 -0.43 -11.08 -4.22
CA ASN A 47 0.61 -11.20 -3.21
C ASN A 47 0.35 -10.40 -1.93
N ILE A 48 -0.67 -9.54 -1.91
CA ILE A 48 -1.05 -8.80 -0.70
C ILE A 48 -2.04 -9.57 0.18
N GLY A 49 -1.97 -9.35 1.49
CA GLY A 49 -2.91 -9.94 2.44
C GLY A 49 -4.34 -9.40 2.28
N LYS A 50 -5.34 -10.24 2.55
CA LYS A 50 -6.77 -9.90 2.42
C LYS A 50 -7.19 -8.65 3.21
N SER A 51 -6.57 -8.38 4.35
CA SER A 51 -6.82 -7.20 5.19
C SER A 51 -6.47 -5.89 4.47
N ILE A 52 -5.42 -5.91 3.65
CA ILE A 52 -4.97 -4.77 2.85
C ILE A 52 -5.88 -4.62 1.63
N TYR A 53 -6.17 -5.73 0.94
CA TYR A 53 -7.01 -5.74 -0.26
C TYR A 53 -8.36 -5.04 -0.06
N GLY A 54 -9.08 -5.36 1.03
CA GLY A 54 -10.40 -4.76 1.30
C GLY A 54 -10.37 -3.28 1.71
N SER A 55 -9.20 -2.74 2.00
CA SER A 55 -9.03 -1.36 2.46
C SER A 55 -8.59 -0.40 1.34
N ILE A 56 -8.27 -0.93 0.16
CA ILE A 56 -7.71 -0.15 -0.95
C ILE A 56 -8.77 -0.02 -2.04
N PRO A 57 -9.04 1.19 -2.56
CA PRO A 57 -9.97 1.39 -3.66
C PRO A 57 -9.45 0.70 -4.93
N GLU A 58 -10.37 0.38 -5.85
CA GLU A 58 -9.95 -0.18 -7.13
C GLU A 58 -9.18 0.84 -7.97
N CYS A 59 -8.02 0.43 -8.50
CA CYS A 59 -7.14 1.27 -9.30
C CYS A 59 -6.88 0.62 -10.66
N ALA A 60 -6.97 1.41 -11.73
CA ALA A 60 -6.66 0.93 -13.08
C ALA A 60 -5.14 0.76 -13.28
N LYS A 61 -4.33 1.55 -12.58
CA LYS A 61 -2.87 1.59 -12.76
C LYS A 61 -2.14 1.00 -11.56
N VAL A 62 -1.12 0.19 -11.85
CA VAL A 62 -0.31 -0.45 -10.80
C VAL A 62 0.44 0.56 -9.93
N LYS A 63 0.93 1.68 -10.49
CA LYS A 63 1.60 2.74 -9.71
C LYS A 63 0.64 3.40 -8.70
N GLU A 64 -0.59 3.68 -9.13
CA GLU A 64 -1.63 4.24 -8.25
C GLU A 64 -2.00 3.25 -7.14
N TYR A 65 -2.12 1.96 -7.49
CA TYR A 65 -2.39 0.89 -6.52
C TYR A 65 -1.28 0.77 -5.46
N LEU A 66 -0.01 0.79 -5.88
CA LEU A 66 1.13 0.76 -4.96
C LEU A 66 1.17 1.97 -4.03
N LYS A 67 0.84 3.17 -4.54
CA LYS A 67 0.73 4.38 -3.72
C LYS A 67 -0.41 4.28 -2.69
N ALA A 68 -1.54 3.68 -3.07
CA ALA A 68 -2.64 3.46 -2.15
C ALA A 68 -2.26 2.44 -1.05
N ILE A 69 -1.48 1.40 -1.39
CA ILE A 69 -0.90 0.49 -0.39
C ILE A 69 -0.03 1.27 0.60
N GLU A 70 0.91 2.08 0.12
CA GLU A 70 1.80 2.90 0.96
C GLU A 70 1.00 3.80 1.92
N GLN A 71 0.02 4.53 1.41
CA GLN A 71 -0.86 5.39 2.21
C GLN A 71 -1.65 4.62 3.27
N GLN A 72 -2.09 3.40 2.98
CA GLN A 72 -2.80 2.56 3.94
C GLN A 72 -1.90 2.11 5.09
N PHE A 73 -0.63 1.80 4.80
CA PHE A 73 0.36 1.47 5.84
C PHE A 73 0.69 2.69 6.71
N GLU A 74 0.86 3.87 6.12
CA GLU A 74 1.07 5.10 6.89
C GLU A 74 -0.12 5.42 7.81
N THR A 75 -1.34 5.28 7.30
CA THR A 75 -2.56 5.57 8.05
C THR A 75 -2.77 4.57 9.17
N SER A 76 -2.64 3.27 8.89
CA SER A 76 -2.77 2.23 9.92
C SER A 76 -1.72 2.36 11.02
N GLY A 77 -0.46 2.65 10.67
CA GLY A 77 0.60 2.91 11.65
C GLY A 77 0.27 4.10 12.57
N LYS A 78 -0.22 5.21 12.00
CA LYS A 78 -0.67 6.38 12.79
C LYS A 78 -1.83 6.04 13.72
N VAL A 79 -2.81 5.26 13.26
CA VAL A 79 -3.95 4.84 14.08
C VAL A 79 -3.50 3.96 15.24
N VAL A 80 -2.61 3.00 14.99
CA VAL A 80 -2.05 2.12 16.03
C VAL A 80 -1.27 2.95 17.07
N ALA A 81 -0.42 3.88 16.63
CA ALA A 81 0.34 4.74 17.52
C ALA A 81 -0.58 5.64 18.38
N ASN A 82 -1.61 6.24 17.78
CA ASN A 82 -2.57 7.07 18.51
C ASN A 82 -3.40 6.25 19.51
N SER A 83 -3.82 5.04 19.13
CA SER A 83 -4.52 4.11 20.01
C SER A 83 -3.64 3.72 21.20
N LEU A 84 -2.37 3.42 20.94
CA LEU A 84 -1.39 3.11 21.97
C LEU A 84 -1.19 4.27 22.95
N MET A 85 -0.95 5.48 22.44
CA MET A 85 -0.80 6.68 23.26
C MET A 85 -2.06 6.94 24.11
N THR A 86 -3.24 6.81 23.51
CA THR A 86 -4.52 6.97 24.23
C THR A 86 -4.65 5.96 25.36
N LYS A 87 -4.32 4.69 25.11
CA LYS A 87 -4.34 3.63 26.12
C LYS A 87 -3.34 3.90 27.24
N MET A 88 -2.12 4.34 26.90
CA MET A 88 -1.10 4.72 27.90
C MET A 88 -1.53 5.91 28.75
N CYS A 89 -2.04 6.99 28.16
CA CYS A 89 -2.44 8.20 28.88
C CYS A 89 -3.70 8.00 29.73
N SER A 90 -4.67 7.23 29.25
CA SER A 90 -5.92 6.95 29.98
C SER A 90 -5.72 6.03 31.20
N MET A 91 -4.66 5.21 31.16
CA MET A 91 -4.34 4.30 32.24
C MET A 91 -3.75 5.04 33.44
N LYS A 92 -4.59 5.26 34.46
CA LYS A 92 -4.21 5.92 35.71
C LYS A 92 -3.66 4.91 36.73
N PHE A 93 -2.80 5.40 37.63
CA PHE A 93 -2.43 4.65 38.82
C PHE A 93 -3.67 4.50 39.69
N ASN A 94 -3.91 3.28 40.17
CA ASN A 94 -4.96 2.99 41.12
C ASN A 94 -4.28 2.61 42.43
N ASP A 95 -4.57 3.33 43.51
CA ASP A 95 -3.95 3.16 44.83
C ASP A 95 -4.20 1.77 45.44
N THR A 96 -5.06 0.95 44.81
CA THR A 96 -5.28 -0.44 45.18
C THR A 96 -4.23 -1.42 44.65
N LYS A 97 -3.46 -1.05 43.60
CA LYS A 97 -2.41 -1.90 43.02
C LYS A 97 -1.02 -1.33 43.34
N GLY A 98 -0.01 -2.19 43.48
CA GLY A 98 1.36 -1.74 43.73
C GLY A 98 1.93 -0.94 42.55
N VAL A 99 2.87 -0.02 42.83
CA VAL A 99 3.59 0.76 41.80
C VAL A 99 4.26 -0.17 40.77
N ARG A 100 4.81 -1.30 41.23
CA ARG A 100 5.43 -2.31 40.36
C ARG A 100 4.44 -2.90 39.35
N ASP A 101 3.23 -3.21 39.80
CA ASP A 101 2.19 -3.80 38.94
C ASP A 101 1.73 -2.78 37.90
N HIS A 102 1.59 -1.52 38.30
CA HIS A 102 1.24 -0.45 37.37
C HIS A 102 2.30 -0.22 36.28
N ILE A 103 3.59 -0.29 36.63
CA ILE A 103 4.69 -0.18 35.66
C ILE A 103 4.68 -1.36 34.69
N MET A 104 4.44 -2.58 35.18
CA MET A 104 4.37 -3.78 34.35
C MET A 104 3.20 -3.71 33.37
N GLU A 105 2.01 -3.32 33.84
CA GLU A 105 0.81 -3.20 33.02
C GLU A 105 0.96 -2.08 31.96
N LYS A 106 1.65 -0.97 32.27
CA LYS A 106 2.04 0.07 31.28
C LYS A 106 3.00 -0.47 30.22
N ARG A 107 3.99 -1.29 30.63
CA ARG A 107 4.96 -1.92 29.72
C ARG A 107 4.27 -2.90 28.77
N ASP A 108 3.35 -3.70 29.27
CA ASP A 108 2.64 -4.71 28.48
C ASP A 108 1.77 -4.07 27.39
N ILE A 109 1.29 -2.85 27.61
CA ILE A 109 0.58 -2.07 26.58
C ILE A 109 1.51 -1.59 25.47
N ALA A 110 2.80 -1.36 25.77
CA ALA A 110 3.81 -0.87 24.83
C ALA A 110 4.37 -1.94 23.89
N THR A 111 4.08 -3.22 24.15
CA THR A 111 4.67 -4.39 23.49
C THR A 111 3.63 -5.04 22.58
#